data_AF-A0AAQ3RR90-F1
#
_entry.id   AF-A0AAQ3RR90-F1
#
_cell.length_a   1.000
_cell.length_b   1.000
_cell.length_c   1.000
_cell.angle_alpha   90.00
_cell.angle_beta   90.00
_cell.angle_gamma   90.00
#
_symmetry.space_group_name_H-M   'P 1'
#
loop_
_entity.id
_entity.type
_entity.pdbx_description
1 polymer ?
#
loop_
_entity_poly.entity_id
_entity_poly.type
_entity_poly.pdbx_seq_one_letter_code
_entity_poly.pdbx_strand_id
1 'polypeptide(L)'
;MVLVMRKMSEICNPVASATPFSYVKTEHICGRPLGLRFDKKTGDLFIADAYFGLLKVGPEGGLATSLVTEAEGIPLKFTNDVDVDGEGNVYFTESSAHYQRR
;
A
#
# COMPACT_ATOMS: atom_id res chain seq x y z
N MET A 1 13.37 1.56 -7.58
CA MET A 1 12.34 2.12 -6.68
C MET A 1 11.08 2.25 -7.51
N VAL A 2 10.15 1.28 -7.41
CA VAL A 2 8.86 1.41 -8.08
C VAL A 2 8.07 2.43 -7.27
N LEU A 3 7.80 3.59 -7.87
CA LEU A 3 7.01 4.65 -7.23
C LEU A 3 5.56 4.20 -7.28
N VAL A 4 5.11 3.45 -6.26
CA VAL A 4 3.74 3.00 -6.22
C VAL A 4 2.90 4.10 -5.59
N MET A 5 2.27 4.90 -6.41
CA MET A 5 1.41 5.97 -5.94
C MET A 5 0.06 5.81 -6.61
N ARG A 6 -1.04 5.96 -5.85
CA ARG A 6 -2.33 6.34 -6.45
C ARG A 6 -2.16 7.73 -7.07
N LYS A 7 -3.09 8.17 -7.91
CA LYS A 7 -3.08 9.53 -8.49
C LYS A 7 -2.85 10.54 -7.37
N MET A 8 -1.63 11.07 -7.29
CA MET A 8 -1.22 11.95 -6.20
C MET A 8 -1.98 13.26 -6.33
N SER A 9 -2.66 13.63 -5.25
CA SER A 9 -2.93 15.03 -4.98
C SER A 9 -1.58 15.78 -4.89
N GLU A 10 -1.55 17.06 -5.26
CA GLU A 10 -0.31 17.84 -5.29
C GLU A 10 0.43 17.85 -3.94
N ILE A 11 -0.31 17.69 -2.84
CA ILE A 11 0.21 17.57 -1.48
C ILE A 11 1.10 16.34 -1.23
N CYS A 12 1.04 15.34 -2.11
CA CYS A 12 1.86 14.14 -2.05
C CYS A 12 3.13 14.22 -2.91
N ASN A 13 3.32 15.31 -3.65
CA ASN A 13 4.51 15.49 -4.46
C ASN A 13 5.76 15.67 -3.56
N PRO A 14 6.89 15.03 -3.92
CA PRO A 14 8.15 15.28 -3.24
C PRO A 14 8.54 16.75 -3.28
N VAL A 15 8.93 17.31 -2.13
CA VAL A 15 9.40 18.70 -2.03
C VAL A 15 10.92 18.70 -1.94
N ALA A 16 11.60 19.60 -2.64
CA ALA A 16 13.07 19.66 -2.69
C ALA A 16 13.74 19.83 -1.31
N SER A 17 13.02 20.40 -0.33
CA SER A 17 13.47 20.59 1.06
C SER A 17 12.93 19.53 2.03
N ALA A 18 12.36 18.43 1.52
CA ALA A 18 11.81 17.38 2.37
C ALA A 18 12.88 16.72 3.24
N THR A 19 12.56 16.54 4.52
CA THR A 19 13.36 15.75 5.46
C THR A 19 12.84 14.31 5.48
N PRO A 20 13.57 13.36 6.09
CA PRO A 20 13.08 12.00 6.29
C PRO A 20 11.75 11.90 7.06
N PHE A 21 11.27 12.98 7.69
CA PHE A 21 9.99 13.01 8.40
C PHE A 21 8.95 13.89 7.71
N SER A 22 9.23 14.48 6.55
CA SER A 22 8.24 15.35 5.88
C SER A 22 6.96 14.61 5.48
N TYR A 23 7.03 13.30 5.16
CA TYR A 23 5.86 12.48 4.81
C TYR A 23 4.90 12.28 5.99
N VAL A 24 5.38 12.46 7.23
CA VAL A 24 4.66 12.13 8.47
C VAL A 24 3.32 12.88 8.54
N LYS A 25 3.25 14.12 8.04
CA LYS A 25 2.03 14.92 8.10
C LYS A 25 0.97 14.50 7.10
N THR A 26 1.38 13.88 6.00
CA THR A 26 0.52 13.60 4.85
C THR A 26 0.38 12.11 4.56
N GLU A 27 1.00 11.22 5.35
CA GLU A 27 0.95 9.76 5.08
C GLU A 27 -0.47 9.18 5.05
N HIS A 28 -1.39 9.69 5.87
CA HIS A 28 -2.80 9.27 5.85
C HIS A 28 -3.55 9.70 4.58
N ILE A 29 -3.02 10.69 3.84
CA ILE A 29 -3.56 11.20 2.58
C ILE A 29 -2.85 10.55 1.39
N CYS A 30 -1.55 10.33 1.51
CA CYS A 30 -0.70 9.86 0.42
C CYS A 30 -0.47 8.34 0.42
N GLY A 31 -0.86 7.67 1.50
CA GLY A 31 -0.58 6.27 1.74
C GLY A 31 0.76 6.06 2.46
N ARG A 32 0.90 4.85 3.00
CA ARG A 32 2.14 4.37 3.62
C ARG A 32 2.25 2.87 3.33
N PRO A 33 2.95 2.48 2.25
CA PRO A 33 3.28 1.08 2.01
C PRO A 33 4.13 0.53 3.17
N LEU A 34 3.71 -0.59 3.74
CA LEU A 34 4.40 -1.29 4.83
C LEU A 34 4.85 -2.69 4.43
N GLY A 35 3.99 -3.43 3.72
CA GLY A 35 4.30 -4.74 3.16
C GLY A 35 4.42 -4.66 1.64
N LEU A 36 5.42 -5.34 1.09
CA LEU A 36 5.70 -5.38 -0.34
C LEU A 36 6.10 -6.79 -0.75
N ARG A 37 5.37 -7.38 -1.71
CA ARG A 37 5.68 -8.72 -2.21
C ARG A 37 5.44 -8.85 -3.70
N PHE A 38 6.47 -9.32 -4.41
CA PHE A 38 6.32 -9.71 -5.81
C PHE A 38 5.74 -11.12 -5.91
N ASP A 39 4.73 -11.30 -6.76
CA ASP A 39 4.43 -12.60 -7.34
C ASP A 39 5.52 -12.93 -8.36
N LYS A 40 6.26 -14.02 -8.09
CA LYS A 40 7.38 -14.44 -8.93
C LYS A 40 6.96 -14.95 -10.32
N LYS A 41 5.70 -15.35 -10.49
CA LYS A 41 5.19 -15.87 -11.77
C LYS A 41 4.80 -14.74 -12.72
N THR A 42 4.08 -13.75 -12.20
CA THR A 42 3.51 -12.65 -13.00
C THR A 42 4.38 -11.41 -13.02
N GLY A 43 5.23 -11.23 -11.99
CA GLY A 43 5.96 -9.98 -11.75
C GLY A 43 5.10 -8.88 -11.14
N ASP A 44 3.84 -9.16 -10.79
CA ASP A 44 2.98 -8.23 -10.08
C ASP A 44 3.54 -7.94 -8.68
N LEU A 45 3.53 -6.67 -8.26
CA LEU A 45 3.87 -6.24 -6.92
C LEU A 45 2.59 -5.99 -6.12
N PHE A 46 2.38 -6.81 -5.10
CA PHE A 46 1.36 -6.63 -4.08
C PHE A 46 1.87 -5.75 -2.95
N ILE A 47 0.98 -4.92 -2.42
CA ILE A 47 1.32 -3.83 -1.50
C ILE A 47 0.27 -3.77 -0.42
N ALA A 48 0.70 -3.96 0.83
CA ALA A 48 -0.09 -3.64 2.00
C ALA A 48 0.15 -2.16 2.36
N ASP A 49 -0.84 -1.31 2.06
CA ASP A 49 -0.82 0.09 2.44
C ASP A 49 -1.59 0.32 3.74
N ALA A 50 -0.97 1.02 4.68
CA ALA A 50 -1.53 1.26 6.01
C ALA A 50 -2.92 1.90 6.00
N TYR A 51 -3.26 2.68 4.96
CA TYR A 51 -4.52 3.43 4.88
C TYR A 51 -5.40 2.99 3.71
N PHE A 52 -4.83 2.36 2.68
CA PHE A 52 -5.54 2.05 1.44
C PHE A 52 -5.78 0.57 1.18
N GLY A 53 -5.45 -0.31 2.13
CA GLY A 53 -5.73 -1.73 2.02
C GLY A 53 -4.70 -2.47 1.18
N LEU A 54 -5.14 -3.51 0.48
CA LEU A 54 -4.32 -4.29 -0.43
C LEU A 54 -4.37 -3.67 -1.83
N LEU A 55 -3.21 -3.33 -2.36
CA LEU A 55 -3.02 -2.77 -3.69
C LEU A 55 -2.14 -3.68 -4.55
N LYS A 56 -2.19 -3.49 -5.86
CA LYS A 56 -1.35 -4.19 -6.83
C LYS A 56 -0.85 -3.26 -7.94
N VAL A 57 0.39 -3.44 -8.36
CA VAL A 57 0.95 -2.82 -9.56
C VAL A 57 1.59 -3.90 -10.44
N GLY A 58 1.43 -3.79 -11.76
CA GLY A 58 2.04 -4.74 -12.70
C GLY A 58 3.56 -4.58 -12.79
N PRO A 59 4.26 -5.49 -13.49
CA PRO A 59 5.71 -5.46 -13.64
C PRO A 59 6.23 -4.18 -14.33
N GLU A 60 5.40 -3.55 -15.18
CA GLU A 60 5.71 -2.27 -15.84
C GLU A 60 5.63 -1.05 -14.90
N GLY A 61 5.24 -1.26 -13.64
CA GLY A 61 5.03 -0.19 -12.67
C GLY A 61 3.78 0.65 -12.97
N GLY A 62 3.83 1.93 -12.59
CA GLY A 62 2.70 2.86 -12.72
C GLY A 62 1.81 2.92 -11.48
N LEU A 63 0.57 3.38 -11.67
CA LEU A 63 -0.37 3.57 -10.58
C LEU A 63 -0.86 2.22 -10.03
N ALA A 64 -0.86 2.07 -8.72
CA ALA A 64 -1.44 0.91 -8.07
C ALA A 64 -2.96 0.85 -8.25
N THR A 65 -3.46 -0.36 -8.53
CA THR A 65 -4.87 -0.71 -8.52
C THR A 65 -5.28 -1.20 -7.13
N SER A 66 -6.45 -0.76 -6.66
CA SER A 66 -7.03 -1.26 -5.41
C SER A 66 -7.54 -2.68 -5.60
N LEU A 67 -7.20 -3.60 -4.69
CA LEU A 67 -7.75 -4.96 -4.69
C LEU A 67 -8.74 -5.17 -3.55
N VAL A 68 -8.36 -4.80 -2.32
CA VAL A 68 -9.18 -5.04 -1.13
C VAL A 68 -9.10 -3.82 -0.21
N THR A 69 -10.26 -3.31 0.20
CA THR A 69 -10.39 -2.20 1.17
C THR A 69 -11.22 -2.56 2.39
N GLU A 70 -11.85 -3.73 2.39
CA GLU A 70 -12.70 -4.24 3.46
C GLU A 70 -12.71 -5.77 3.45
N ALA A 71 -12.99 -6.37 4.61
CA ALA A 71 -13.21 -7.79 4.77
C ALA A 71 -14.43 -8.01 5.67
N GLU A 72 -15.35 -8.90 5.27
CA GLU A 72 -16.59 -9.19 6.01
C GLU A 72 -17.43 -7.92 6.30
N GLY A 73 -17.40 -6.94 5.39
CA GLY A 73 -18.08 -5.65 5.55
C GLY A 73 -17.42 -4.69 6.54
N ILE A 74 -16.24 -5.02 7.06
CA ILE A 74 -15.45 -4.18 7.97
C ILE A 74 -14.33 -3.51 7.15
N PRO A 75 -14.27 -2.16 7.09
CA PRO A 75 -13.18 -1.47 6.40
C PRO A 75 -11.83 -1.74 7.04
N LEU A 76 -10.82 -1.96 6.19
CA LEU A 76 -9.43 -2.06 6.63
C LEU A 76 -8.92 -0.68 7.05
N LYS A 77 -8.31 -0.60 8.24
CA LYS A 77 -7.79 0.63 8.86
C LYS A 77 -6.29 0.63 9.04
N PHE A 78 -5.65 -0.54 9.14
CA PHE A 78 -4.20 -0.62 9.35
C PHE A 78 -3.58 -1.88 8.74
N THR A 79 -3.66 -2.00 7.41
CA THR A 79 -3.03 -3.10 6.66
C THR A 79 -1.51 -3.00 6.79
N ASN A 80 -0.83 -4.10 7.13
CA ASN A 80 0.57 -4.06 7.52
C ASN A 80 1.47 -4.86 6.59
N ASP A 81 1.24 -6.16 6.43
CA ASP A 81 2.11 -7.00 5.60
C ASP A 81 1.34 -7.83 4.58
N VAL A 82 2.04 -8.30 3.55
CA VAL A 82 1.51 -9.15 2.47
C VAL A 82 2.53 -10.21 2.05
N ASP A 83 2.05 -11.44 1.84
CA ASP A 83 2.81 -12.52 1.21
C ASP A 83 1.98 -13.17 0.08
N VAL A 84 2.69 -13.81 -0.85
CA VAL A 84 2.12 -14.52 -2.00
C VAL A 84 2.77 -15.89 -2.07
N ASP A 85 1.95 -16.95 -2.11
CA ASP A 85 2.46 -18.32 -2.20
C ASP A 85 2.79 -18.73 -3.65
N GLY A 86 3.28 -19.96 -3.79
CA GLY A 86 3.65 -20.52 -5.09
C GLY A 86 2.47 -20.82 -6.02
N GLU A 87 1.23 -20.74 -5.55
CA GLU A 87 0.02 -20.93 -6.37
C GLU A 87 -0.56 -19.58 -6.83
N GLY A 88 -0.18 -18.50 -6.17
CA GLY A 88 -0.67 -17.15 -6.43
C GLY A 88 -1.72 -16.69 -5.42
N ASN A 89 -1.93 -17.43 -4.33
CA ASN A 89 -2.80 -16.97 -3.25
C ASN A 89 -2.11 -15.84 -2.50
N VAL A 90 -2.88 -14.81 -2.15
CA VAL A 90 -2.38 -13.59 -1.50
C VAL A 90 -2.89 -13.57 -0.06
N TYR A 91 -1.96 -13.47 0.88
CA TYR A 91 -2.23 -13.40 2.31
C TYR A 91 -1.77 -12.04 2.80
N PHE A 92 -2.60 -11.32 3.54
CA PHE A 92 -2.23 -10.03 4.10
C PHE A 92 -2.73 -9.89 5.53
N THR A 93 -2.12 -8.98 6.27
CA THR A 93 -2.44 -8.74 7.68
C THR A 93 -2.95 -7.33 7.89
N GLU A 94 -3.86 -7.21 8.85
CA GLU A 94 -4.24 -5.94 9.45
C GLU A 94 -3.77 -5.92 10.90
N SER A 95 -3.09 -4.84 11.31
CA SER A 95 -2.63 -4.69 12.69
C SER A 95 -3.74 -4.29 13.66
N SER A 96 -4.77 -3.62 13.18
CA SER A 96 -5.96 -3.27 13.96
C SER A 96 -7.14 -2.90 13.06
N ALA A 97 -8.32 -3.46 13.35
CA ALA A 97 -9.59 -3.03 12.76
C ALA A 97 -10.17 -1.76 13.41
N HIS A 98 -9.58 -1.30 14.53
CA HIS A 98 -10.08 -0.17 15.30
C HIS A 98 -9.24 1.08 15.10
N TYR A 99 -7.93 0.93 15.13
CA TYR A 99 -6.97 2.02 15.07
C TYR A 99 -6.31 2.08 13.71
N GLN A 100 -6.12 3.30 13.22
CA GLN A 100 -5.21 3.53 12.11
C GLN A 100 -3.77 3.54 12.61
N ARG A 101 -2.81 3.56 11.69
CA ARG A 101 -1.39 3.70 12.01
C ARG A 101 -1.06 4.90 12.92
N ARG A 102 -1.93 5.91 12.95
CA ARG A 102 -1.80 7.13 13.76
C ARG A 102 -3.12 7.54 14.37
#